data_AF-A0AAW8YI73-F1
#
_entry.id   AF-A0AAW8YI73-F1
#
_cell.length_a   1.000
_cell.length_b   1.000
_cell.length_c   1.000
_cell.angle_alpha   90.00
_cell.angle_beta   90.00
_cell.angle_gamma   90.00
#
_symmetry.space_group_name_H-M   'P 1'
#
loop_
_entity.id
_entity.type
_entity.pdbx_description
1 polymer ?
#
loop_
_entity_poly.entity_id
_entity_poly.type
_entity_poly.pdbx_seq_one_letter_code
_entity_poly.pdbx_strand_id
1 'polypeptide(L)'
;MQTDDLDNFLKSLKKPAIQMLRKAIDEASQNEEKFYVKKATACRILDCDNKTFNEHFAGRIDVYYLGDSKMKRYLRSDVESLANKVKV
;
A
#
# COMPACT_ATOMS: atom_id res chain seq x y z
N MET A 1 -24.10 10.45 -4.76
CA MET A 1 -23.82 10.85 -3.38
C MET A 1 -22.85 12.02 -3.47
N GLN A 2 -23.38 13.23 -3.40
CA GLN A 2 -22.61 14.47 -3.53
C GLN A 2 -21.82 14.68 -2.23
N THR A 3 -20.64 15.27 -2.34
CA THR A 3 -19.69 15.53 -1.24
C THR A 3 -20.31 16.23 -0.02
N ASP A 4 -21.44 16.91 -0.21
CA ASP A 4 -22.21 17.61 0.83
C ASP A 4 -22.89 16.67 1.85
N ASP A 5 -23.21 15.42 1.47
CA ASP A 5 -23.81 14.44 2.39
C ASP A 5 -22.81 13.97 3.46
N LEU A 6 -21.53 13.89 3.10
CA LEU A 6 -20.49 13.39 3.99
C LEU A 6 -20.18 14.41 5.10
N ASP A 7 -20.13 15.69 4.78
CA ASP A 7 -19.86 16.76 5.75
C ASP A 7 -21.01 16.92 6.75
N ASN A 8 -22.26 16.80 6.30
CA ASN A 8 -23.42 16.84 7.19
C ASN A 8 -23.49 15.61 8.10
N PHE A 9 -23.14 14.43 7.58
CA PHE A 9 -23.01 13.22 8.38
C PHE A 9 -21.93 13.36 9.46
N LEU A 10 -20.75 13.87 9.11
CA LEU A 10 -19.66 14.10 10.04
C LEU A 10 -20.01 15.12 11.13
N LYS A 11 -20.80 16.16 10.82
CA LYS A 11 -21.31 17.12 11.82
C LYS A 11 -22.38 16.55 12.74
N SER A 12 -23.17 15.58 12.26
CA SER A 12 -24.22 14.92 13.05
C SER A 12 -23.68 13.95 14.10
N LEU A 13 -22.44 13.48 13.95
CA LEU A 13 -21.79 12.59 14.89
C LEU A 13 -21.36 13.37 16.14
N LYS A 14 -21.78 12.90 17.33
CA LYS A 14 -21.34 13.51 18.61
C LYS A 14 -19.82 13.47 18.72
N LYS A 15 -19.19 14.52 19.29
CA LYS A 15 -17.72 14.64 19.51
C LYS A 15 -17.00 13.33 19.90
N PRO A 16 -17.50 12.48 20.84
CA PRO A 16 -16.85 11.21 21.16
C PRO A 16 -16.85 10.19 20.00
N ALA A 17 -17.91 10.13 19.18
CA ALA A 17 -17.97 9.25 18.02
C ALA A 17 -16.98 9.69 16.92
N ILE A 18 -16.82 11.00 16.71
CA ILE A 18 -15.79 11.54 15.79
C ILE A 18 -14.39 11.21 16.30
N GLN A 19 -14.15 11.27 17.61
CA GLN A 19 -12.86 10.88 18.20
C GLN A 19 -12.59 9.38 18.08
N MET A 20 -13.60 8.53 18.26
CA MET A 20 -13.47 7.08 18.02
C MET A 20 -13.21 6.79 16.53
N LEU A 21 -13.90 7.49 15.63
CA LEU A 21 -13.67 7.34 14.18
C LEU A 21 -12.27 7.79 13.79
N ARG A 22 -11.83 8.96 14.29
CA ARG A 22 -10.46 9.46 14.07
C ARG A 22 -9.42 8.52 14.67
N LYS A 23 -9.65 8.00 15.87
CA LYS A 23 -8.74 7.04 16.51
C LYS A 23 -8.69 5.72 15.74
N ALA A 24 -9.82 5.22 15.24
CA ALA A 24 -9.84 4.03 14.39
C ALA A 24 -9.16 4.27 13.03
N ILE A 25 -9.28 5.47 12.46
CA ILE A 25 -8.56 5.89 11.25
C ILE A 25 -7.06 6.01 11.54
N ASP A 26 -6.68 6.60 12.66
CA ASP A 26 -5.28 6.76 13.08
C ASP A 26 -4.66 5.40 13.40
N GLU A 27 -5.39 4.48 14.05
CA GLU A 27 -4.96 3.09 14.32
C GLU A 27 -4.90 2.24 13.04
N ALA A 28 -5.80 2.46 12.07
CA ALA A 28 -5.75 1.82 10.76
C ALA A 28 -4.64 2.41 9.86
N SER A 29 -4.30 3.68 10.05
CA SER A 29 -3.22 4.39 9.34
C SER A 29 -1.85 4.05 9.95
N GLN A 30 -1.78 3.80 11.27
CA GLN A 30 -0.58 3.33 11.96
C GLN A 30 -0.35 1.83 11.81
N ASN A 31 -1.39 1.04 11.52
CA ASN A 31 -1.21 -0.25 10.87
C ASN A 31 -0.90 0.00 9.39
N GLU A 32 0.33 0.42 9.11
CA GLU A 32 1.00 0.01 7.88
C GLU A 32 1.09 -1.53 7.93
N GLU A 33 -0.03 -2.21 7.68
CA GLU A 33 -0.02 -3.60 7.26
C GLU A 33 1.06 -3.65 6.19
N LYS A 34 2.14 -4.39 6.45
CA LYS A 34 3.21 -4.57 5.48
C LYS A 34 2.56 -5.18 4.23
N PHE A 35 2.19 -4.34 3.28
CA PHE A 35 1.39 -4.77 2.14
C PHE A 35 2.32 -5.51 1.20
N TYR A 36 2.22 -6.84 1.22
CA TYR A 36 3.05 -7.72 0.41
C TYR A 36 2.40 -8.00 -0.95
N VAL A 37 3.00 -7.46 -2.01
CA VAL A 37 2.49 -7.60 -3.39
C VAL A 37 3.15 -8.76 -4.12
N LYS A 38 2.42 -9.33 -5.10
CA LYS A 38 2.96 -10.35 -6.02
C LYS A 38 3.86 -9.68 -7.07
N LYS A 39 4.75 -10.45 -7.70
CA LYS A 39 5.62 -9.97 -8.79
C LYS A 39 4.85 -9.20 -9.87
N ALA A 40 3.72 -9.73 -10.34
CA ALA A 40 2.91 -9.10 -11.38
C ALA A 40 2.42 -7.69 -10.98
N THR A 41 2.06 -7.50 -9.72
CA THR A 41 1.66 -6.19 -9.20
C THR A 41 2.87 -5.27 -9.05
N ALA A 42 4.02 -5.79 -8.60
CA ALA A 42 5.24 -5.00 -8.50
C ALA A 42 5.72 -4.49 -9.88
N CYS A 43 5.67 -5.34 -10.91
CA CYS A 43 5.97 -4.96 -12.29
C CYS A 43 5.06 -3.81 -12.79
N ARG A 44 3.76 -3.85 -12.45
CA ARG A 44 2.82 -2.77 -12.81
C ARG A 44 3.14 -1.45 -12.10
N ILE A 45 3.55 -1.50 -10.83
CA ILE A 45 3.92 -0.29 -10.07
C ILE A 45 5.19 0.34 -10.63
N LEU A 46 6.14 -0.49 -11.06
CA LEU A 46 7.41 -0.06 -11.66
C LEU A 46 7.30 0.23 -13.17
N ASP A 47 6.12 0.08 -13.77
CA ASP A 47 5.87 0.18 -15.22
C ASP A 47 6.91 -0.59 -16.06
N CYS A 48 7.17 -1.85 -15.70
CA CYS A 48 8.17 -2.69 -16.35
C CYS A 48 7.65 -4.09 -16.65
N ASP A 49 8.30 -4.78 -17.59
CA ASP A 49 8.01 -6.17 -17.92
C ASP A 49 8.78 -7.14 -17.00
N ASN A 50 8.42 -8.42 -17.07
CA ASN A 50 9.00 -9.45 -16.19
C ASN A 50 10.51 -9.65 -16.39
N LYS A 51 11.05 -9.39 -17.58
CA LYS A 51 12.48 -9.53 -17.85
C LYS A 51 13.23 -8.39 -17.17
N THR A 52 12.82 -7.14 -17.46
CA THR A 52 13.37 -5.93 -16.84
C THR A 52 13.26 -5.98 -15.31
N PHE A 53 12.16 -6.49 -14.76
CA PHE A 53 12.03 -6.70 -13.32
C PHE A 53 13.14 -7.61 -12.75
N ASN A 54 13.44 -8.74 -13.41
CA ASN A 54 14.44 -9.68 -12.89
C ASN A 54 15.86 -9.13 -13.03
N GLU A 55 16.15 -8.43 -14.12
CA GLU A 55 17.49 -7.92 -14.42
C GLU A 55 17.85 -6.72 -13.54
N HIS A 56 16.89 -5.83 -13.27
CA HIS A 56 17.18 -4.54 -12.63
C HIS A 56 16.62 -4.39 -11.21
N PHE A 57 15.54 -5.10 -10.86
CA PHE A 57 14.80 -4.85 -9.62
C PHE A 57 14.83 -6.03 -8.65
N ALA A 58 14.87 -7.27 -9.13
CA ALA A 58 14.85 -8.45 -8.26
C ALA A 58 16.06 -8.56 -7.31
N GLY A 59 17.19 -7.95 -7.66
CA GLY A 59 18.37 -7.87 -6.78
C GLY A 59 18.37 -6.65 -5.84
N ARG A 60 17.38 -5.75 -5.97
CA ARG A 60 17.27 -4.51 -5.19
C ARG A 60 16.08 -4.50 -4.22
N ILE A 61 15.25 -5.54 -4.25
CA ILE A 61 14.04 -5.66 -3.44
C ILE A 61 14.10 -6.99 -2.70
N ASP A 62 13.86 -6.95 -1.39
CA ASP A 62 13.79 -8.15 -0.58
C ASP A 62 12.59 -9.03 -0.94
N VAL A 63 12.81 -10.33 -0.90
CA VAL A 63 11.79 -11.34 -1.22
C VAL A 63 11.26 -11.94 0.07
N TYR A 64 9.94 -11.91 0.20
CA TYR A 64 9.21 -12.44 1.34
C TYR A 64 8.37 -13.64 0.93
N TYR A 65 8.20 -14.58 1.87
CA TYR A 65 7.32 -15.73 1.76
C TYR A 65 6.31 -15.67 2.90
N LEU A 66 5.02 -15.77 2.57
CA LEU A 66 3.94 -15.69 3.56
C LEU A 66 3.48 -17.10 3.91
N GLY A 67 3.72 -17.51 5.16
CA GLY A 67 3.43 -18.87 5.64
C GLY A 67 4.14 -19.93 4.79
N ASP A 68 3.41 -21.00 4.45
CA ASP A 68 3.93 -22.10 3.61
C ASP A 68 3.90 -21.82 2.10
N SER A 69 3.61 -20.58 1.69
CA SER A 69 3.53 -20.24 0.27
C SER A 69 4.93 -20.19 -0.36
N LYS A 70 5.13 -20.95 -1.44
CA LYS A 70 6.32 -20.81 -2.32
C LYS A 70 6.27 -19.56 -3.21
N MET A 71 5.21 -18.75 -3.11
CA MET A 71 5.01 -17.59 -3.95
C MET A 71 5.78 -16.39 -3.41
N LYS A 72 6.74 -15.89 -4.21
CA LYS A 72 7.51 -14.68 -3.90
C LYS A 72 6.59 -13.47 -3.73
N ARG A 73 6.80 -12.75 -2.63
CA ARG A 73 6.16 -11.48 -2.32
C ARG A 73 7.21 -10.39 -2.15
N TYR A 74 6.79 -9.15 -2.42
CA TYR A 74 7.62 -7.96 -2.34
C TYR A 74 6.91 -6.95 -1.45
N LEU A 75 7.65 -6.23 -0.61
CA LEU A 75 7.06 -5.18 0.20
C LEU A 75 6.66 -4.02 -0.71
N ARG A 76 5.40 -3.58 -0.63
CA ARG A 76 4.87 -2.53 -1.50
C ARG A 76 5.65 -1.22 -1.39
N SER A 77 6.02 -0.82 -0.17
CA SER A 77 6.79 0.42 0.08
C SER A 77 8.15 0.41 -0.62
N ASP A 78 8.82 -0.74 -0.68
CA ASP A 78 10.12 -0.87 -1.34
C ASP A 78 9.98 -0.74 -2.87
N VAL A 79 8.93 -1.37 -3.42
CA VAL A 79 8.58 -1.27 -4.83
C VAL A 79 8.24 0.17 -5.21
N GLU A 80 7.39 0.84 -4.42
CA GLU A 80 7.00 2.24 -4.63
C GLU A 80 8.20 3.20 -4.47
N SER A 81 9.09 2.95 -3.52
CA SER A 81 10.33 3.72 -3.35
C SER A 81 11.24 3.62 -4.56
N LEU A 82 11.32 2.46 -5.20
CA LEU A 82 12.06 2.28 -6.44
C LEU A 82 11.38 2.95 -7.63
N ALA A 83 10.05 2.91 -7.72
CA ALA A 83 9.31 3.63 -8.76
C ALA A 83 9.56 5.14 -8.68
N ASN A 84 9.57 5.71 -7.47
CA ASN A 84 9.81 7.14 -7.25
C ASN A 84 11.25 7.56 -7.58
N LYS A 85 12.24 6.67 -7.49
CA LYS A 85 13.62 6.95 -7.91
C LYS A 85 13.81 6.98 -9.43
N VAL A 86 12.86 6.45 -10.21
CA VAL A 86 12.94 6.41 -11.69
C VAL A 86 12.31 7.67 -12.31
N LYS A 87 11.55 8.47 -11.56
CA LYS A 87 11.09 9.81 -11.98
C LYS A 87 12.13 10.88 -11.64
N VAL A 88 13.19 10.99 -12.43
CA VAL A 88 14.05 12.18 -12.52
C VAL A 88 14.23 12.54 -13.98
#